data_AF-A0A163SF70-F1
#
_entry.id   AF-A0A163SF70-F1
#
_cell.length_a   1.000
_cell.length_b   1.000
_cell.length_c   1.000
_cell.angle_alpha   90.00
_cell.angle_beta   90.00
_cell.angle_gamma   90.00
#
_symmetry.space_group_name_H-M   'P 1'
#
loop_
_entity.id
_entity.type
_entity.pdbx_description
1 polymer ?
#
loop_
_entity_poly.entity_id
_entity_poly.type
_entity_poly.pdbx_seq_one_letter_code
_entity_poly.pdbx_strand_id
1 'polypeptide(L)'
;MSEADYNVIFYTLYLLLGLPISYHYAKFTVTHTGMVIPHFFVSLMINLCVGTVGIVCWIFFSVKISRAFTLGGIYLGAWITSFSLAILLTLLLIKRKSMLQTFHHKWPA
;
A
#
# COMPACT_ATOMS: atom_id res chain seq x y z
N MET A 1 -17.87 -17.89 12.84
CA MET A 1 -16.68 -17.74 11.99
C MET A 1 -15.55 -18.54 12.60
N SER A 2 -14.84 -19.31 11.79
CA SER A 2 -13.67 -20.07 12.20
C SER A 2 -12.47 -19.13 12.40
N GLU A 3 -11.46 -19.54 13.17
CA GLU A 3 -10.20 -18.79 13.32
C GLU A 3 -9.53 -18.49 11.97
N ALA A 4 -9.70 -19.39 10.99
CA ALA A 4 -9.22 -19.21 9.63
C ALA A 4 -9.89 -18.01 8.92
N ASP A 5 -11.19 -17.78 9.15
CA ASP A 5 -11.94 -16.68 8.54
C ASP A 5 -11.44 -15.33 9.09
N TYR A 6 -11.20 -15.26 10.40
CA TYR A 6 -10.64 -14.07 11.04
C TYR A 6 -9.24 -13.74 10.49
N ASN A 7 -8.39 -14.74 10.28
CA ASN A 7 -7.06 -14.56 9.71
C ASN A 7 -7.11 -14.00 8.29
N VAL A 8 -8.04 -14.46 7.44
CA VAL A 8 -8.25 -13.94 6.08
C VAL A 8 -8.68 -12.48 6.11
N ILE A 9 -9.63 -12.15 7.00
CA ILE A 9 -10.13 -10.77 7.13
C ILE A 9 -9.00 -9.85 7.59
N PHE A 10 -8.26 -10.24 8.63
CA PHE A 10 -7.14 -9.44 9.13
C PHE A 10 -6.06 -9.25 8.07
N TYR A 11 -5.71 -10.33 7.36
CA TYR A 11 -4.75 -10.29 6.25
C TYR A 11 -5.19 -9.31 5.15
N THR A 12 -6.46 -9.39 4.74
CA THR A 12 -7.01 -8.52 3.70
C THR A 12 -7.02 -7.05 4.14
N LEU A 13 -7.46 -6.78 5.38
CA LEU A 13 -7.44 -5.43 5.95
C LEU A 13 -6.02 -4.87 6.03
N TYR A 14 -5.06 -5.69 6.46
CA TYR A 14 -3.65 -5.29 6.52
C TYR A 14 -3.10 -4.89 5.15
N LEU A 15 -3.38 -5.66 4.10
CA LEU A 15 -2.97 -5.30 2.74
C LEU A 15 -3.62 -4.00 2.25
N LEU A 16 -4.89 -3.78 2.59
CA LEU A 16 -5.60 -2.55 2.26
C LEU A 16 -5.03 -1.32 2.97
N LEU A 17 -4.44 -1.47 4.16
CA LEU A 17 -3.76 -0.37 4.86
C LEU A 17 -2.50 0.13 4.16
N GLY A 18 -1.88 -0.67 3.29
CA GLY A 18 -0.71 -0.25 2.51
C GLY A 18 -0.99 1.02 1.69
N LEU A 19 -2.17 1.11 1.09
CA LEU A 19 -2.55 2.22 0.23
C LEU A 19 -2.67 3.57 0.96
N PRO A 20 -3.51 3.72 2.02
CA PRO A 20 -3.62 4.99 2.74
C PRO A 20 -2.31 5.41 3.42
N ILE A 21 -1.53 4.47 3.95
CA ILE A 21 -0.22 4.76 4.57
C ILE A 21 0.73 5.35 3.53
N SER A 22 0.87 4.68 2.39
CA SER A 22 1.77 5.10 1.32
C SER A 22 1.35 6.43 0.70
N TYR A 23 0.06 6.62 0.46
CA TYR A 23 -0.48 7.87 -0.06
C TYR A 23 -0.28 9.03 0.93
N HIS A 24 -0.54 8.80 2.21
CA HIS A 24 -0.35 9.83 3.23
C HIS A 24 1.12 10.28 3.31
N TYR A 25 2.05 9.32 3.27
CA TYR A 25 3.48 9.61 3.22
C TYR A 25 3.84 10.52 2.05
N ALA A 26 3.45 10.16 0.81
CA ALA A 26 3.74 10.97 -0.37
C ALA A 26 3.10 12.36 -0.29
N LYS A 27 1.82 12.44 0.09
CA LYS A 27 1.12 13.72 0.23
C LYS A 27 1.84 14.63 1.22
N PHE A 28 2.21 14.10 2.38
CA PHE A 28 2.91 14.89 3.40
C PHE A 28 4.27 15.36 2.92
N THR A 29 5.12 14.47 2.42
CA THR A 29 6.48 14.84 1.99
C THR A 29 6.50 15.76 0.78
N VAL A 30 5.65 15.54 -0.23
CA VAL A 30 5.57 16.42 -1.41
C VAL A 30 5.07 17.81 -1.04
N THR A 31 4.11 17.92 -0.12
CA THR A 31 3.61 19.23 0.34
C THR A 31 4.58 20.01 1.24
N HIS A 32 5.64 19.36 1.75
CA HIS A 32 6.68 20.00 2.56
C HIS A 32 7.99 20.26 1.78
N THR A 33 8.33 19.41 0.82
CA THR A 33 9.61 19.50 0.08
C THR A 33 9.47 19.99 -1.36
N GLY A 34 8.27 19.90 -1.94
CA GLY A 34 8.04 20.16 -3.37
C GLY A 34 8.57 19.08 -4.32
N MET A 35 9.33 18.09 -3.83
CA MET A 35 9.97 17.07 -4.67
C MET A 35 9.03 15.88 -4.96
N VAL A 36 8.46 15.83 -6.17
CA VAL A 36 7.44 14.82 -6.51
C VAL A 36 8.02 13.42 -6.72
N ILE A 37 8.95 13.30 -7.66
CA ILE A 37 9.45 12.01 -8.17
C ILE A 37 10.06 11.13 -7.07
N PRO A 38 11.02 11.61 -6.23
CA PRO A 38 11.64 10.75 -5.23
C PRO A 38 10.63 10.28 -4.17
N HIS A 39 9.71 11.15 -3.73
CA HIS A 39 8.71 10.78 -2.72
C HIS A 39 7.62 9.86 -3.27
N PHE A 40 7.28 9.96 -4.57
CA PHE A 40 6.40 8.99 -5.22
C PHE A 40 7.05 7.62 -5.31
N PHE A 41 8.33 7.55 -5.68
CA PHE A 41 9.06 6.28 -5.70
C PHE A 41 9.11 5.62 -4.31
N VAL A 42 9.44 6.38 -3.26
CA VAL A 42 9.46 5.86 -1.88
C VAL A 42 8.07 5.41 -1.43
N SER A 43 7.02 6.14 -1.78
CA SER A 43 5.63 5.75 -1.48
C SER A 43 5.25 4.42 -2.14
N LEU A 44 5.61 4.20 -3.40
CA LEU A 44 5.41 2.92 -4.08
C LEU A 44 6.18 1.79 -3.39
N MET A 45 7.41 2.04 -2.95
CA MET A 45 8.21 1.08 -2.19
C MET A 45 7.60 0.73 -0.83
N ILE A 46 7.04 1.71 -0.11
CA ILE A 46 6.32 1.46 1.15
C ILE A 46 5.12 0.55 0.89
N ASN A 47 4.31 0.84 -0.14
CA ASN A 47 3.15 0.02 -0.47
C ASN A 47 3.53 -1.42 -0.83
N LEU A 48 4.60 -1.57 -1.61
CA LEU A 48 5.13 -2.87 -1.99
C LEU A 48 5.64 -3.62 -0.76
N CYS A 49 6.38 -2.96 0.13
CA CYS A 49 6.90 -3.54 1.37
C CYS A 49 5.78 -4.05 2.27
N VAL A 50 4.73 -3.25 2.49
CA VAL A 50 3.54 -3.67 3.25
C VAL A 50 2.89 -4.89 2.60
N GLY A 51 2.72 -4.89 1.28
CA GLY A 51 2.20 -6.02 0.54
C GLY A 51 3.04 -7.29 0.71
N THR A 52 4.36 -7.19 0.55
CA THR A 52 5.29 -8.31 0.71
C THR A 52 5.30 -8.85 2.14
N VAL A 53 5.36 -7.97 3.15
CA VAL A 53 5.29 -8.38 4.56
C VAL A 53 3.97 -9.09 4.85
N GLY A 54 2.86 -8.59 4.32
CA GLY A 54 1.56 -9.23 4.44
C GLY A 54 1.57 -10.66 3.89
N ILE A 55 2.05 -10.84 2.65
CA ILE A 55 2.13 -12.16 2.00
C ILE A 55 3.06 -13.11 2.78
N VAL A 56 4.21 -12.63 3.26
CA VAL A 56 5.14 -13.44 4.06
C VAL A 56 4.48 -13.88 5.36
N CYS A 57 3.85 -12.96 6.11
CA CYS A 57 3.08 -13.29 7.31
C CYS A 57 2.00 -14.34 7.01
N TRP A 58 1.26 -14.18 5.91
CA TRP A 58 0.25 -15.14 5.49
C TRP A 58 0.82 -16.55 5.30
N ILE A 59 1.96 -16.68 4.63
CA ILE A 59 2.62 -17.98 4.39
C ILE A 59 2.93 -18.67 5.73
N PHE A 60 3.47 -17.94 6.71
CA PHE A 60 3.78 -18.49 8.03
C PHE A 60 2.55 -19.01 8.78
N PHE A 61 1.39 -18.36 8.63
CA PHE A 61 0.15 -18.79 9.29
C PHE A 61 -0.59 -19.90 8.53
N SER A 62 -0.72 -19.77 7.21
CA SER A 62 -1.60 -20.62 6.39
C SER A 62 -1.02 -22.00 6.08
N VAL A 63 0.31 -22.16 6.11
CA VAL A 63 1.00 -23.46 5.93
C VAL A 63 0.50 -24.52 6.92
N LYS A 64 0.08 -24.11 8.12
CA LYS A 64 -0.44 -25.00 9.17
C LYS A 64 -1.85 -25.53 8.88
N ILE A 65 -2.59 -24.90 7.96
CA ILE A 65 -3.98 -25.23 7.66
C ILE A 65 -4.05 -26.14 6.43
N SER A 66 -3.59 -25.64 5.27
CA SER A 66 -3.61 -26.39 4.00
C SER A 66 -2.76 -25.71 2.93
N ARG A 67 -2.15 -26.52 2.05
CA ARG A 67 -1.40 -26.03 0.88
C ARG A 67 -2.28 -25.23 -0.09
N ALA A 68 -3.50 -25.70 -0.35
CA ALA A 68 -4.42 -25.01 -1.25
C ALA A 68 -4.85 -23.64 -0.69
N PHE A 69 -5.09 -23.57 0.61
CA PHE A 69 -5.45 -22.34 1.32
C PHE A 69 -4.30 -21.32 1.32
N THR A 70 -3.07 -21.80 1.51
CA THR A 70 -1.85 -20.98 1.44
C THR A 70 -1.70 -20.35 0.06
N LEU A 71 -1.77 -21.17 -1.00
CA LEU A 71 -1.69 -20.71 -2.39
C LEU A 71 -2.78 -19.69 -2.71
N GLY A 72 -4.03 -19.95 -2.31
CA GLY A 72 -5.15 -19.03 -2.50
C GLY A 72 -4.88 -17.65 -1.90
N GLY A 73 -4.39 -17.58 -0.66
CA GLY A 73 -4.09 -16.30 -0.03
C GLY A 73 -2.86 -15.58 -0.59
N ILE A 74 -1.85 -16.31 -1.10
CA ILE A 74 -0.73 -15.70 -1.85
C ILE A 74 -1.25 -15.04 -3.13
N TYR A 75 -2.06 -15.74 -3.93
CA TYR A 75 -2.62 -15.18 -5.17
C TYR A 75 -3.50 -13.97 -4.87
N LEU A 76 -4.37 -14.06 -3.86
CA LEU A 76 -5.22 -12.96 -3.43
C LEU A 76 -4.39 -11.75 -2.97
N GLY A 77 -3.34 -11.99 -2.18
CA GLY A 77 -2.45 -10.92 -1.71
C GLY A 77 -1.67 -10.25 -2.84
N ALA A 78 -1.17 -11.04 -3.79
CA ALA A 78 -0.49 -10.53 -4.97
C ALA A 78 -1.42 -9.64 -5.82
N TRP A 79 -2.66 -10.08 -6.03
CA TRP A 79 -3.68 -9.29 -6.74
C TRP A 79 -4.00 -7.98 -6.03
N ILE A 80 -4.28 -8.02 -4.72
CA ILE A 80 -4.57 -6.82 -3.93
C ILE A 80 -3.39 -5.86 -3.93
N THR A 81 -2.17 -6.37 -3.74
CA THR A 81 -0.95 -5.54 -3.74
C THR A 81 -0.73 -4.89 -5.10
N SER A 82 -0.90 -5.64 -6.19
CA SER A 82 -0.76 -5.12 -7.56
C SER A 82 -1.80 -4.05 -7.88
N PHE A 83 -3.08 -4.29 -7.55
CA PHE A 83 -4.14 -3.30 -7.71
C PHE A 83 -3.90 -2.06 -6.85
N SER A 84 -3.51 -2.26 -5.58
CA SER A 84 -3.16 -1.18 -4.66
C SER A 84 -2.04 -0.30 -5.24
N LEU A 85 -1.01 -0.91 -5.81
CA LEU A 85 0.12 -0.19 -6.42
C LEU A 85 -0.33 0.63 -7.64
N ALA A 86 -1.15 0.04 -8.52
CA ALA A 86 -1.68 0.74 -9.70
C ALA A 86 -2.60 1.92 -9.31
N ILE A 87 -3.46 1.72 -8.32
CA ILE A 87 -4.34 2.77 -7.79
C ILE A 87 -3.51 3.88 -7.16
N LEU A 88 -2.52 3.54 -6.33
CA LEU A 88 -1.62 4.50 -5.69
C LEU A 88 -0.89 5.35 -6.74
N LEU A 89 -0.29 4.73 -7.75
CA LEU A 89 0.39 5.45 -8.83
C LEU A 89 -0.56 6.42 -9.54
N THR A 90 -1.77 5.96 -9.88
CA THR A 90 -2.79 6.78 -10.55
C THR A 90 -3.22 7.97 -9.67
N LEU A 91 -3.47 7.73 -8.39
CA LEU A 91 -3.83 8.78 -7.42
C LEU A 91 -2.72 9.82 -7.27
N LEU A 92 -1.48 9.38 -7.16
CA LEU A 92 -0.31 10.25 -7.04
C LEU A 92 -0.16 11.14 -8.29
N LEU A 93 -0.31 10.58 -9.49
CA LEU A 93 -0.25 11.34 -10.74
C LEU A 93 -1.39 12.37 -10.86
N ILE A 94 -2.62 11.99 -10.54
CA ILE A 94 -3.79 12.89 -10.58
C ILE A 94 -3.63 14.03 -9.56
N LYS A 95 -3.24 13.71 -8.33
CA LYS A 95 -3.16 14.67 -7.22
C LYS A 95 -1.87 15.49 -7.22
N ARG A 96 -0.88 15.16 -8.06
CA ARG A 96 0.42 15.85 -8.17
C ARG A 96 0.28 17.38 -8.21
N LYS A 97 -0.56 17.91 -9.10
CA LYS A 97 -0.73 19.36 -9.29
C LYS A 97 -1.25 20.03 -8.01
N SER A 98 -2.23 19.41 -7.36
CA SER A 98 -2.82 19.90 -6.11
C SER A 98 -1.82 19.89 -4.95
N MET A 99 -0.97 18.87 -4.86
CA MET A 99 0.09 18.82 -3.83
C MET A 99 1.12 19.93 -4.01
N LEU A 100 1.54 20.20 -5.26
CA LEU A 100 2.48 21.28 -5.57
C LEU A 100 1.90 22.67 -5.32
N GLN A 101 0.64 22.89 -5.68
CA GLN A 101 -0.06 24.15 -5.36
C GLN A 101 -0.11 24.39 -3.85
N THR A 102 -0.34 23.34 -3.06
CA THR A 102 -0.35 23.43 -1.59
C THR A 102 1.04 23.81 -1.04
N PHE A 103 2.11 23.27 -1.64
CA PHE A 103 3.47 23.63 -1.29
C PHE A 103 3.76 25.11 -1.59
N HIS A 104 3.44 25.59 -2.80
CA HIS A 104 3.62 27.00 -3.17
C HIS A 104 2.80 27.96 -2.31
N HIS A 105 1.61 27.55 -1.86
CA HIS A 105 0.81 28.37 -0.96
C HIS A 105 1.39 28.45 0.45
N LYS A 106 1.98 27.35 0.97
CA LYS A 106 2.64 27.33 2.28
C LYS A 106 3.97 28.07 2.30
N TRP A 107 4.70 28.04 1.19
CA TRP A 107 6.02 28.66 1.05
C TRP A 107 6.02 29.60 -0.16
N PRO A 108 5.32 30.74 -0.08
CA PRO A 108 5.41 31.77 -1.11
C PRO A 108 6.86 32.28 -1.14
N ALA A 109 7.47 32.27 -2.33
CA ALA A 109 8.80 32.80 -2.57
C ALA A 109 8.87 34.31 -2.27
#